data_AF-A0A958HGP7-F1
#
_entry.id   AF-A0A958HGP7-F1
#
_cell.length_a   1.000
_cell.length_b   1.000
_cell.length_c   1.000
_cell.angle_alpha   90.00
_cell.angle_beta   90.00
_cell.angle_gamma   90.00
#
_symmetry.space_group_name_H-M   'P 1'
#
loop_
_entity.id
_entity.type
_entity.pdbx_description
1 polymer ?
#
loop_
_entity_poly.entity_id
_entity_poly.type
_entity_poly.pdbx_seq_one_letter_code
_entity_poly.pdbx_strand_id
1 'polypeptide(L)'
;MLTTLTSQQIDRIHDATLRILDETGIVLDHPGARSLLLDHGAREDGGRVCLPAELVKRCVALCPPTVTLQGRGGNATLGDGALHVHNLGGARDVLDRPGGETRPAMSADVAASARLLDALPNATNVTPMYTPQDVSAEAMTLVMFAETVRNTS
;
A
#
# COMPACT_ATOMS: atom_id res chain seq x y z
N MET A 1 -19.79 6.87 -16.89
CA MET A 1 -18.78 7.18 -15.87
C MET A 1 -19.13 8.49 -15.21
N LEU A 2 -19.09 8.54 -13.88
CA LEU A 2 -19.26 9.79 -13.13
C LEU A 2 -17.94 10.58 -13.24
N THR A 3 -17.98 11.80 -13.76
CA THR A 3 -16.81 12.67 -13.84
C THR A 3 -17.07 13.92 -13.00
N THR A 4 -16.29 14.12 -11.94
CA THR A 4 -16.48 15.20 -10.96
C THR A 4 -15.61 16.43 -11.25
N LEU A 5 -14.54 16.29 -12.02
CA LEU A 5 -13.59 17.34 -12.36
C LEU A 5 -13.49 17.55 -13.87
N THR A 6 -13.32 18.80 -14.30
CA THR A 6 -13.00 19.14 -15.69
C THR A 6 -11.51 18.86 -15.97
N SER A 7 -11.13 18.72 -17.25
CA SER A 7 -9.72 18.57 -17.64
C SER A 7 -8.85 19.70 -17.11
N GLN A 8 -9.33 20.95 -17.17
CA GLN A 8 -8.62 22.10 -16.62
C GLN A 8 -8.46 22.04 -15.09
N GLN A 9 -9.39 21.43 -14.36
CA GLN A 9 -9.23 21.20 -12.92
C GLN A 9 -8.17 20.12 -12.65
N ILE A 10 -8.13 19.07 -13.46
CA ILE A 10 -7.11 18.01 -13.39
C ILE A 10 -5.72 18.59 -13.66
N ASP A 11 -5.56 19.37 -14.73
CA ASP A 11 -4.29 20.01 -15.09
C ASP A 11 -3.77 20.92 -13.96
N ARG A 12 -4.66 21.73 -13.37
CA ARG A 12 -4.30 22.59 -12.23
C ARG A 12 -3.83 21.81 -11.01
N ILE A 13 -4.46 20.66 -10.71
CA ILE A 13 -4.02 19.79 -9.61
C ILE A 13 -2.65 19.21 -9.94
N HIS A 14 -2.46 18.70 -11.17
CA HIS A 14 -1.20 18.11 -11.62
C HIS A 14 -0.05 19.12 -11.53
N ASP A 15 -0.22 20.33 -12.08
CA ASP A 15 0.79 21.39 -12.04
C ASP A 15 1.12 21.82 -10.61
N ALA A 16 0.11 21.92 -9.75
CA ALA A 16 0.30 22.23 -8.33
C ALA A 16 1.09 21.12 -7.61
N THR A 17 0.79 19.84 -7.89
CA THR A 17 1.54 18.70 -7.35
C THR A 17 3.00 18.75 -7.80
N LEU A 18 3.27 18.96 -9.09
CA LEU A 18 4.62 19.05 -9.62
C LEU A 18 5.39 20.21 -8.97
N ARG A 19 4.75 21.37 -8.80
CA ARG A 19 5.37 22.51 -8.12
C ARG A 19 5.71 22.21 -6.65
N ILE A 20 4.81 21.54 -5.90
CA ILE A 20 5.10 21.15 -4.51
C ILE A 20 6.30 20.20 -4.46
N LEU A 21 6.33 19.19 -5.32
CA LEU A 21 7.44 18.24 -5.37
C LEU A 21 8.77 18.92 -5.75
N ASP A 22 8.74 19.91 -6.64
CA ASP A 22 9.93 20.63 -7.10
C ASP A 22 10.41 21.72 -6.12
N GLU A 23 9.52 22.54 -5.58
CA GLU A 23 9.88 23.70 -4.74
C GLU A 23 9.92 23.36 -3.24
N THR A 24 9.02 22.49 -2.76
CA THR A 24 8.95 22.13 -1.33
C THR A 24 9.69 20.83 -1.02
N GLY A 25 9.59 19.84 -1.91
CA GLY A 25 10.23 18.53 -1.74
C GLY A 25 9.68 17.68 -0.59
N ILE A 26 10.26 16.50 -0.43
CA ILE A 26 9.87 15.48 0.55
C ILE A 26 10.97 15.26 1.59
N VAL A 27 10.57 14.89 2.81
CA VAL A 27 11.51 14.34 3.80
C VAL A 27 11.76 12.88 3.44
N LEU A 28 13.02 12.50 3.29
CA LEU A 28 13.42 11.13 2.96
C LEU A 28 14.62 10.72 3.80
N ASP A 29 14.34 10.05 4.91
CA ASP A 29 15.36 9.71 5.91
C ASP A 29 16.21 8.50 5.52
N HIS A 30 15.75 7.68 4.56
CA HIS A 30 16.52 6.51 4.12
C HIS A 30 17.68 6.95 3.21
N PRO A 31 18.96 6.82 3.65
CA PRO A 31 20.10 7.40 2.96
C PRO A 31 20.30 6.81 1.56
N GLY A 32 20.04 5.51 1.38
CA GLY A 32 20.16 4.87 0.07
C GLY A 32 19.10 5.35 -0.94
N ALA A 33 17.88 5.63 -0.46
CA ALA A 33 16.81 6.12 -1.33
C ALA A 33 17.06 7.58 -1.71
N ARG A 34 17.60 8.36 -0.76
CA ARG A 34 18.04 9.73 -0.99
C ARG A 34 19.13 9.80 -2.05
N SER A 35 20.21 9.03 -1.91
CA SER A 35 21.30 8.97 -2.89
C SER A 35 20.76 8.62 -4.27
N LEU A 36 19.93 7.57 -4.36
CA LEU A 36 19.35 7.12 -5.62
C LEU A 36 18.61 8.25 -6.35
N LEU A 37 17.78 9.02 -5.64
CA LEU A 37 17.03 10.10 -6.27
C LEU A 37 17.93 11.25 -6.72
N LEU A 38 18.91 11.64 -5.89
CA LEU A 38 19.88 12.70 -6.23
C LEU A 38 20.71 12.32 -7.45
N ASP A 39 21.17 11.08 -7.54
CA ASP A 39 21.92 10.54 -8.68
C ASP A 39 21.12 10.57 -9.99
N HIS A 40 19.78 10.63 -9.90
CA HIS A 40 18.86 10.63 -11.05
C HIS A 40 18.22 12.00 -11.31
N GLY A 41 18.76 13.07 -10.71
CA GLY A 41 18.36 14.46 -11.01
C GLY A 41 17.35 15.06 -10.05
N ALA A 42 17.09 14.42 -8.89
CA ALA A 42 16.50 15.14 -7.77
C ALA A 42 17.52 16.13 -7.19
N ARG A 43 17.03 17.14 -6.48
CA ARG A 43 17.88 18.12 -5.80
C ARG A 43 17.66 18.07 -4.29
N GLU A 44 18.64 18.55 -3.54
CA GLU A 44 18.51 18.74 -2.10
C GLU A 44 18.33 20.23 -1.79
N ASP A 45 17.34 20.54 -0.96
CA ASP A 45 17.14 21.89 -0.41
C ASP A 45 16.60 21.80 1.02
N GLY A 46 17.24 22.51 1.95
CA GLY A 46 16.81 22.55 3.35
C GLY A 46 16.61 21.18 4.04
N GLY A 47 17.41 20.17 3.67
CA GLY A 47 17.28 18.79 4.20
C GLY A 47 16.15 17.97 3.58
N ARG A 48 15.54 18.46 2.50
CA ARG A 48 14.48 17.77 1.74
C ARG A 48 14.99 17.36 0.36
N VAL A 49 14.38 16.33 -0.21
CA VAL A 49 14.61 15.89 -1.58
C VAL A 49 13.52 16.50 -2.46
N CYS A 50 13.89 17.42 -3.34
CA CYS A 50 12.96 18.00 -4.30
C CYS A 50 13.04 17.26 -5.64
N LEU A 51 11.89 17.02 -6.24
CA LEU A 51 11.73 16.21 -7.44
C LEU A 51 11.27 17.10 -8.61
N PRO A 52 12.17 17.43 -9.56
CA PRO A 52 11.81 18.23 -10.72
C PRO A 52 10.67 17.63 -11.54
N ALA A 53 9.83 18.50 -12.09
CA ALA A 53 8.66 18.09 -12.88
C ALA A 53 9.01 17.09 -13.98
N GLU A 54 10.11 17.33 -14.70
CA GLU A 54 10.58 16.45 -15.77
C GLU A 54 11.10 15.10 -15.25
N LEU A 55 11.66 15.05 -14.03
CA LEU A 55 12.00 13.79 -13.38
C LEU A 55 10.74 12.99 -13.06
N VAL A 56 9.74 13.62 -12.44
CA VAL A 56 8.47 12.97 -12.09
C VAL A 56 7.78 12.43 -13.34
N LYS A 57 7.62 13.25 -14.38
CA LYS A 57 6.98 12.85 -15.65
C LYS A 57 7.72 11.69 -16.32
N ARG A 58 9.06 11.76 -16.39
CA ARG A 58 9.88 10.66 -16.93
C ARG A 58 9.67 9.36 -16.16
N CYS A 59 9.70 9.40 -14.83
CA CYS A 59 9.51 8.21 -14.00
C CYS A 59 8.11 7.62 -14.15
N VAL A 60 7.06 8.46 -14.15
CA VAL A 60 5.68 8.00 -14.35
C VAL A 60 5.49 7.38 -15.74
N ALA A 61 6.12 7.93 -16.78
CA ALA A 61 6.04 7.39 -18.13
C ALA A 61 6.67 5.98 -18.27
N LEU A 62 7.54 5.57 -17.34
CA LEU A 62 8.10 4.20 -17.30
C LEU A 62 7.15 3.20 -16.63
N CYS A 63 6.13 3.67 -15.90
CA CYS A 63 5.18 2.79 -15.22
C CYS A 63 4.25 2.11 -16.23
N PRO A 64 4.07 0.78 -16.15
CA PRO A 64 3.11 0.11 -17.00
C PRO A 64 1.68 0.54 -16.61
N PRO A 65 0.75 0.62 -17.58
CA PRO A 65 -0.64 0.99 -17.30
C PRO A 65 -1.39 -0.09 -16.53
N THR A 66 -0.89 -1.34 -16.56
CA THR A 66 -1.48 -2.48 -15.84
C THR A 66 -0.40 -3.34 -15.18
N VAL A 67 -0.75 -3.98 -14.07
CA VAL A 67 0.11 -4.93 -13.35
C VAL A 67 -0.73 -6.11 -12.91
N THR A 68 -0.32 -7.33 -13.26
CA THR A 68 -1.00 -8.56 -12.81
C THR A 68 -0.31 -9.15 -11.59
N LEU A 69 -1.04 -9.19 -10.48
CA LEU A 69 -0.67 -9.89 -9.25
C LEU A 69 -1.00 -11.38 -9.39
N GLN A 70 0.00 -12.24 -9.19
CA GLN A 70 -0.15 -13.69 -9.27
C GLN A 70 -0.37 -14.26 -7.88
N GLY A 71 -1.51 -14.93 -7.67
CA GLY A 71 -1.81 -15.73 -6.49
C GLY A 71 -1.82 -17.21 -6.82
N ARG A 72 -1.92 -18.06 -5.79
CA ARG A 72 -2.00 -19.52 -5.95
C ARG A 72 -3.41 -19.96 -6.41
N GLY A 73 -4.45 -19.29 -5.92
CA GLY A 73 -5.85 -19.53 -6.30
C GLY A 73 -6.36 -18.73 -7.52
N GLY A 74 -5.53 -17.85 -8.09
CA GLY A 74 -5.92 -16.99 -9.21
C GLY A 74 -5.05 -15.74 -9.32
N ASN A 75 -5.34 -14.88 -10.29
CA ASN A 75 -4.62 -13.62 -10.48
C ASN A 75 -5.57 -12.42 -10.52
N ALA A 76 -5.02 -11.24 -10.23
CA ALA A 76 -5.73 -9.97 -10.27
C ALA A 76 -4.92 -8.95 -11.08
N THR A 77 -5.53 -8.37 -12.12
CA THR A 77 -4.90 -7.34 -12.92
C THR A 77 -5.34 -5.96 -12.44
N LEU A 78 -4.41 -5.16 -11.95
CA LEU A 78 -4.65 -3.78 -11.56
C LEU A 78 -4.54 -2.87 -12.79
N GLY A 79 -5.47 -1.91 -12.91
CA GLY A 79 -5.47 -0.92 -13.99
C GLY A 79 -6.29 -1.29 -15.23
N ASP A 80 -6.91 -2.47 -15.27
CA ASP A 80 -7.76 -2.94 -16.37
C ASP A 80 -9.22 -2.45 -16.29
N GLY A 81 -9.56 -1.69 -15.24
CA GLY A 81 -10.90 -1.19 -14.97
C GLY A 81 -11.77 -2.13 -14.15
N ALA A 82 -11.29 -3.34 -13.80
CA ALA A 82 -11.98 -4.21 -12.86
C ALA A 82 -11.88 -3.68 -11.42
N LEU A 83 -12.96 -3.90 -10.64
CA LEU A 83 -12.98 -3.58 -9.22
C LEU A 83 -12.34 -4.72 -8.44
N HIS A 84 -11.26 -4.43 -7.75
CA HIS A 84 -10.60 -5.35 -6.81
C HIS A 84 -10.75 -4.83 -5.38
N VAL A 85 -11.01 -5.73 -4.44
CA VAL A 85 -11.21 -5.39 -3.03
C VAL A 85 -10.24 -6.17 -2.16
N HIS A 86 -9.69 -5.50 -1.15
CA HIS A 86 -8.90 -6.13 -0.10
C HIS A 86 -9.30 -5.57 1.27
N ASN A 87 -8.93 -6.27 2.33
CA ASN A 87 -9.18 -5.85 3.71
C ASN A 87 -8.13 -4.85 4.24
N LEU A 88 -8.45 -4.20 5.37
CA LEU A 88 -7.46 -3.53 6.20
C LEU A 88 -6.40 -4.52 6.68
N GLY A 89 -5.12 -4.11 6.72
CA GLY A 89 -4.04 -4.89 7.30
C GLY A 89 -3.43 -4.25 8.55
N GLY A 90 -2.86 -5.09 9.43
CA GLY A 90 -1.99 -4.66 10.53
C GLY A 90 -2.68 -4.16 11.81
N ALA A 91 -3.97 -4.43 12.02
CA ALA A 91 -4.66 -4.04 13.25
C ALA A 91 -4.01 -4.69 14.49
N ARG A 92 -3.77 -3.92 15.56
CA ARG A 92 -3.18 -4.45 16.80
C ARG A 92 -4.18 -5.24 17.63
N ASP A 93 -5.41 -4.74 17.69
CA ASP A 93 -6.42 -5.22 18.63
C ASP A 93 -7.63 -5.82 17.91
N VAL A 94 -8.25 -6.81 18.54
CA VAL A 94 -9.44 -7.52 18.09
C VAL A 94 -10.62 -7.10 18.97
N LEU A 95 -11.74 -6.78 18.33
CA LEU A 95 -13.03 -6.70 19.01
C LEU A 95 -13.72 -8.05 18.84
N ASP A 96 -13.75 -8.87 19.89
CA ASP A 96 -14.23 -10.26 19.80
C ASP A 96 -15.71 -10.36 19.41
N ARG A 97 -16.53 -9.41 19.87
CA ARG A 97 -17.98 -9.37 19.63
C ARG A 97 -18.46 -7.92 19.60
N PRO A 98 -19.56 -7.61 18.88
CA PRO A 98 -20.18 -6.30 18.96
C PRO A 98 -20.51 -5.92 20.42
N GLY A 99 -19.99 -4.80 20.89
CA GLY A 99 -20.17 -4.32 22.27
C GLY A 99 -19.28 -5.00 23.33
N GLY A 100 -18.37 -5.89 22.93
CA GLY A 100 -17.37 -6.48 23.82
C GLY A 100 -16.16 -5.59 24.06
N GLU A 101 -15.23 -6.08 24.89
CA GLU A 101 -13.92 -5.43 25.08
C GLU A 101 -12.98 -5.75 23.93
N THR A 102 -12.05 -4.83 23.66
CA THR A 102 -10.96 -5.05 22.72
C THR A 102 -9.80 -5.73 23.43
N ARG A 103 -9.14 -6.66 22.74
CA ARG A 103 -7.94 -7.35 23.25
C ARG A 103 -6.82 -7.35 22.22
N PRO A 104 -5.55 -7.52 22.64
CA PRO A 104 -4.46 -7.77 21.71
C PRO A 104 -4.74 -8.94 20.75
N ALA A 105 -4.40 -8.75 19.48
CA ALA A 105 -4.49 -9.81 18.48
C ALA A 105 -3.42 -10.87 18.71
N MET A 106 -3.77 -12.13 18.44
CA MET A 106 -2.88 -13.28 18.46
C MET A 106 -2.68 -13.82 17.04
N SER A 107 -1.66 -14.64 16.85
CA SER A 107 -1.41 -15.35 15.59
C SER A 107 -2.63 -16.14 15.10
N ALA A 108 -3.41 -16.70 16.03
CA ALA A 108 -4.66 -17.38 15.73
C ALA A 108 -5.73 -16.46 15.10
N ASP A 109 -5.77 -15.17 15.46
CA ASP A 109 -6.69 -14.20 14.85
C ASP A 109 -6.28 -13.86 13.41
N VAL A 110 -4.97 -13.86 13.12
CA VAL A 110 -4.45 -13.73 11.75
C VAL A 110 -4.92 -14.91 10.90
N ALA A 111 -4.77 -16.14 11.40
CA ALA A 111 -5.22 -17.33 10.70
C ALA A 111 -6.75 -17.35 10.50
N ALA A 112 -7.51 -17.02 11.54
CA ALA A 112 -8.97 -17.00 11.47
C ALA A 112 -9.50 -15.95 10.49
N SER A 113 -8.96 -14.72 10.53
CA SER A 113 -9.33 -13.65 9.60
C SER A 113 -8.92 -13.98 8.16
N ALA A 114 -7.74 -14.57 7.94
CA ALA A 114 -7.31 -15.00 6.61
C ALA A 114 -8.28 -16.03 6.00
N ARG A 115 -8.70 -17.05 6.76
CA ARG A 115 -9.70 -18.04 6.29
C ARG A 115 -11.04 -17.40 5.98
N LEU A 116 -11.49 -16.47 6.83
CA LEU A 116 -12.75 -15.76 6.60
C LEU A 116 -12.68 -14.95 5.29
N LEU A 117 -11.60 -14.20 5.10
CA LEU A 117 -11.40 -13.34 3.94
C LEU A 117 -11.26 -14.15 2.64
N ASP A 118 -10.52 -15.26 2.67
CA ASP A 118 -10.38 -16.18 1.52
C ASP A 118 -11.73 -16.78 1.08
N ALA A 119 -12.62 -17.04 2.03
CA ALA A 119 -13.96 -17.56 1.73
C ALA A 119 -14.93 -16.50 1.19
N LEU A 120 -14.60 -15.19 1.23
CA LEU A 120 -15.48 -14.14 0.75
C LEU A 120 -15.38 -14.00 -0.77
N PRO A 121 -16.48 -14.13 -1.53
CA PRO A 121 -16.45 -14.12 -3.00
C PRO A 121 -16.03 -12.78 -3.60
N ASN A 122 -16.03 -11.71 -2.81
CA ASN A 122 -15.69 -10.35 -3.24
C ASN A 122 -14.35 -9.88 -2.67
N ALA A 123 -13.60 -10.71 -1.94
CA ALA A 123 -12.26 -10.36 -1.48
C ALA A 123 -11.24 -10.85 -2.52
N THR A 124 -10.73 -9.93 -3.34
CA THR A 124 -9.80 -10.27 -4.43
C THR A 124 -8.39 -10.57 -3.92
N ASN A 125 -7.96 -9.87 -2.86
CA ASN A 125 -6.66 -10.04 -2.26
C ASN A 125 -6.77 -10.00 -0.73
N VAL A 126 -6.00 -10.86 -0.06
CA VAL A 126 -5.97 -10.93 1.40
C VAL A 126 -4.62 -10.40 1.88
N THR A 127 -4.67 -9.35 2.68
CA THR A 127 -3.52 -8.87 3.46
C THR A 127 -3.68 -9.32 4.91
N PRO A 128 -2.61 -9.59 5.66
CA PRO A 128 -2.75 -9.98 7.06
C PRO A 128 -3.50 -8.92 7.87
N MET A 129 -4.69 -9.27 8.37
CA MET A 129 -5.58 -8.32 9.01
C MET A 129 -5.02 -7.79 10.33
N TYR A 130 -4.27 -8.61 11.06
CA TYR A 130 -3.80 -8.32 12.40
C TYR A 130 -2.28 -8.40 12.55
N THR A 131 -1.75 -7.61 13.50
CA THR A 131 -0.37 -7.63 13.98
C THR A 131 -0.32 -8.45 15.28
N PRO A 132 0.08 -9.73 15.24
CA PRO A 132 0.01 -10.62 16.40
C PRO A 132 0.97 -10.18 17.52
N GLN A 133 0.49 -10.27 18.77
CA GLN A 133 1.20 -9.82 19.98
C GLN A 133 1.75 -10.98 20.82
N ASP A 134 1.49 -12.23 20.42
CA ASP A 134 1.95 -13.48 21.03
C ASP A 134 3.29 -13.99 20.44
N VAL A 135 3.97 -13.15 19.66
CA VAL A 135 5.24 -13.45 18.99
C VAL A 135 6.26 -12.33 19.20
N SER A 136 7.55 -12.65 19.09
CA SER A 136 8.63 -11.66 19.16
C SER A 136 8.52 -10.63 18.03
N ALA A 137 8.91 -9.38 18.29
CA ALA A 137 8.87 -8.30 17.30
C ALA A 137 9.63 -8.66 16.00
N GLU A 138 10.75 -9.37 16.13
CA GLU A 138 11.58 -9.83 15.02
C GLU A 138 10.87 -10.85 14.12
N ALA A 139 9.99 -11.67 14.70
CA ALA A 139 9.24 -12.71 13.99
C ALA A 139 7.85 -12.25 13.57
N MET A 140 7.36 -11.14 14.12
CA MET A 140 5.97 -10.68 13.95
C MET A 140 5.56 -10.62 12.49
N THR A 141 6.31 -9.91 11.65
CA THR A 141 5.98 -9.77 10.22
C THR A 141 6.01 -11.12 9.52
N LEU A 142 7.00 -11.97 9.82
CA LEU A 142 7.11 -13.30 9.21
C LEU A 142 5.92 -14.18 9.58
N VAL A 143 5.55 -14.25 10.87
CA VAL A 143 4.41 -15.05 11.35
C VAL A 143 3.12 -14.52 10.76
N MET A 144 2.95 -13.19 10.76
CA MET A 144 1.79 -12.51 10.18
C MET A 144 1.57 -12.92 8.72
N PHE A 145 2.60 -12.85 7.87
CA PHE A 145 2.48 -13.29 6.47
C PHE A 145 2.38 -14.81 6.32
N ALA A 146 3.12 -15.58 7.13
CA ALA A 146 3.08 -17.05 7.07
C ALA A 146 1.69 -17.59 7.40
N GLU A 147 1.02 -17.04 8.42
CA GLU A 147 -0.34 -17.43 8.78
C GLU A 147 -1.33 -17.03 7.69
N THR A 148 -1.21 -15.85 7.08
CA THR A 148 -2.07 -15.49 5.94
C THR A 148 -1.88 -16.44 4.77
N VAL A 149 -0.64 -16.69 4.32
CA VAL A 149 -0.38 -17.58 3.18
C VAL A 149 -0.83 -19.02 3.45
N ARG A 150 -0.66 -19.54 4.67
CA ARG A 150 -1.12 -20.90 5.01
C ARG A 150 -2.64 -21.05 5.00
N ASN A 151 -3.37 -19.96 5.22
CA ASN A 151 -4.81 -19.95 5.44
C ASN A 151 -5.60 -19.31 4.29
N THR A 152 -4.95 -18.97 3.18
CA THR A 152 -5.59 -18.59 1.92
C THR A 152 -5.23 -19.57 0.81
N SER A 153 -5.95 -19.48 -0.30
CA SER A 153 -5.73 -20.31 -1.51
C SER A 153 -4.64 -19.81 -2.44
#